data_AF-A0A2I0TAM1-F1
#
_entry.id   AF-A0A2I0TAM1-F1
#
_cell.length_a   1.000
_cell.length_b   1.000
_cell.length_c   1.000
_cell.angle_alpha   90.00
_cell.angle_beta   90.00
_cell.angle_gamma   90.00
#
_symmetry.space_group_name_H-M   'P 1'
#
loop_
_entity.id
_entity.type
_entity.pdbx_description
1 polymer ?
#
loop_
_entity_poly.entity_id
_entity_poly.type
_entity_poly.pdbx_seq_one_letter_code
_entity_poly.pdbx_strand_id
1 'polypeptide(L)'
;MPQAARLSLTPGNGCGDPHKSMGPDGIHPRVLRELAGELTKPLSIIYQHSWSTGEVPDDWRVAKVTPIYKKGRKEDPGNYRSISLTSVPGKIMERIVLSELSRQVQGSQGIRASQHGFMKGRSCLTNLISFCDHVT
;
A
#
# COMPACT_ATOMS: atom_id res chain seq x y z
N MET A 1 -17.94 8.43 -15.20
CA MET A 1 -17.30 9.60 -14.53
C MET A 1 -16.94 9.18 -13.11
N PRO A 2 -15.68 8.86 -12.78
CA PRO A 2 -15.35 8.49 -11.42
C PRO A 2 -15.40 9.77 -10.57
N GLN A 3 -16.33 9.77 -9.63
CA GLN A 3 -16.51 10.77 -8.60
C GLN A 3 -15.18 10.96 -7.86
N ALA A 4 -14.77 12.22 -7.67
CA ALA A 4 -13.53 12.60 -7.02
C ALA A 4 -13.29 11.73 -5.78
N ALA A 5 -12.33 10.81 -5.88
CA ALA A 5 -11.85 10.03 -4.75
C ALA A 5 -11.28 11.03 -3.76
N ARG A 6 -12.08 11.37 -2.74
CA ARG A 6 -11.69 12.22 -1.63
C ARG A 6 -10.38 11.65 -1.10
N LEU A 7 -9.29 12.41 -1.20
CA LEU A 7 -7.99 12.07 -0.60
C LEU A 7 -8.11 12.13 0.92
N SER A 8 -8.95 11.29 1.52
CA SER A 8 -9.00 11.13 2.97
C SER A 8 -7.79 10.30 3.36
N LEU A 9 -6.72 11.01 3.72
CA LEU A 9 -5.60 10.49 4.48
C LEU A 9 -6.13 10.09 5.86
N THR A 10 -6.69 8.88 5.98
CA THR A 10 -7.20 8.38 7.25
C THR A 10 -6.06 8.10 8.24
N PRO A 11 -6.25 8.41 9.53
CA PRO A 11 -5.28 8.12 10.58
C PRO A 11 -5.38 6.63 10.96
N GLY A 12 -4.85 5.78 10.09
CA GLY A 12 -4.86 4.33 10.29
C GLY A 12 -3.94 3.69 9.27
N ASN A 13 -2.66 3.60 9.61
CA ASN A 13 -1.59 3.05 8.77
C ASN A 13 -1.44 3.71 7.38
N GLY A 14 -1.87 4.98 7.27
CA GLY A 14 -1.94 5.82 6.07
C GLY A 14 -0.62 6.08 5.36
N CYS A 15 -0.66 6.36 4.08
CA CYS A 15 0.50 6.72 3.27
C CYS A 15 1.21 8.02 3.74
N GLY A 16 0.52 8.87 4.51
CA GLY A 16 1.01 10.18 4.99
C GLY A 16 1.33 10.24 6.49
N ASP A 17 1.83 9.14 7.08
CA ASP A 17 2.34 9.18 8.45
C ASP A 17 3.60 10.06 8.50
N PRO A 18 3.59 11.18 9.27
CA PRO A 18 4.68 12.14 9.30
C PRO A 18 5.94 11.60 9.98
N HIS A 19 5.89 10.43 10.62
CA HIS A 19 7.06 9.81 11.25
C HIS A 19 7.74 8.76 10.34
N LYS A 20 7.24 8.56 9.11
CA LYS A 20 7.87 7.63 8.15
C LYS A 20 9.05 8.26 7.43
N SER A 21 9.98 7.39 7.03
CA SER A 21 11.12 7.77 6.22
C SER A 21 10.71 8.29 4.84
N MET A 22 11.55 9.18 4.33
CA MET A 22 11.46 9.74 2.98
C MET A 22 11.71 8.67 1.91
N GLY A 23 11.02 8.82 0.77
CA GLY A 23 11.29 8.01 -0.41
C GLY A 23 12.57 8.42 -1.13
N PRO A 24 12.87 7.79 -2.27
CA PRO A 24 13.96 8.21 -3.15
C PRO A 24 13.71 9.59 -3.79
N ASP A 25 12.46 10.05 -3.78
CA ASP A 25 11.98 11.35 -4.26
C ASP A 25 12.43 12.55 -3.41
N GLY A 26 13.00 12.32 -2.22
CA GLY A 26 13.41 13.41 -1.36
C GLY A 26 12.24 14.16 -0.70
N ILE A 27 11.02 13.64 -0.76
CA ILE A 27 9.82 14.31 -0.22
C ILE A 27 9.41 13.64 1.08
N HIS A 28 9.56 14.38 2.19
CA HIS A 28 9.15 13.87 3.49
C HIS A 28 7.61 13.77 3.57
N PRO A 29 7.04 12.67 4.11
CA PRO A 29 5.58 12.48 4.19
C PRO A 29 4.84 13.63 4.88
N ARG A 30 5.50 14.29 5.83
CA ARG A 30 4.96 15.49 6.52
C ARG A 30 4.64 16.63 5.56
N VAL A 31 5.49 16.88 4.56
CA VAL A 31 5.28 17.94 3.56
C VAL A 31 4.02 17.65 2.76
N LEU A 32 3.83 16.40 2.33
CA LEU A 32 2.62 15.97 1.62
C LEU A 32 1.35 16.09 2.47
N ARG A 33 1.46 15.87 3.79
CA ARG A 33 0.33 16.01 4.70
C ARG A 33 -0.04 17.48 4.94
N GLU A 34 0.95 18.33 5.14
CA GLU A 34 0.75 19.77 5.41
C GLU A 34 0.30 20.53 4.14
N LEU A 35 0.82 20.14 2.98
CA LEU A 35 0.47 20.73 1.68
C LEU A 35 -0.59 19.91 0.91
N ALA A 36 -1.36 19.05 1.60
CA ALA A 36 -2.29 18.14 0.95
C ALA A 36 -3.33 18.88 0.07
N GLY A 37 -3.82 20.04 0.52
CA GLY A 37 -4.78 20.85 -0.25
C GLY A 37 -4.20 21.31 -1.59
N GLU A 38 -3.00 21.89 -1.57
CA GLU A 38 -2.32 22.40 -2.76
C GLU A 38 -1.86 21.28 -3.70
N LEU A 39 -1.40 20.15 -3.15
CA LEU A 39 -0.89 19.02 -3.92
C LEU A 39 -2.00 18.12 -4.47
N THR A 40 -3.23 18.23 -3.98
CA THR A 40 -4.37 17.41 -4.43
C THR A 40 -4.60 17.56 -5.94
N LYS A 41 -4.65 18.80 -6.44
CA LYS A 41 -4.93 19.08 -7.85
C LYS A 41 -3.82 18.61 -8.82
N PRO A 42 -2.53 18.92 -8.60
CA PRO A 42 -1.47 18.42 -9.48
C PRO A 42 -1.36 16.88 -9.42
N LEU A 43 -1.46 16.27 -8.24
CA LEU A 43 -1.39 14.81 -8.12
C LEU A 43 -2.56 14.12 -8.81
N SER A 44 -3.78 14.69 -8.77
CA SER A 44 -4.93 14.08 -9.47
C SER A 44 -4.75 14.08 -10.99
N ILE A 45 -4.14 15.11 -11.56
CA ILE A 45 -3.81 15.18 -12.99
C ILE A 45 -2.80 14.07 -13.33
N ILE A 46 -1.75 13.91 -12.52
CA ILE A 46 -0.73 12.87 -12.73
C ILE A 46 -1.34 11.47 -12.62
N TYR A 47 -2.16 11.21 -11.59
CA TYR A 47 -2.81 9.92 -11.41
C TYR A 47 -3.77 9.59 -12.55
N GLN A 48 -4.55 10.57 -13.01
CA GLN A 48 -5.47 10.38 -14.13
C GLN A 48 -4.72 10.06 -15.42
N HIS A 49 -3.64 10.79 -15.69
CA HIS A 49 -2.78 10.51 -16.84
C HIS A 49 -2.19 9.10 -16.74
N SER A 50 -1.63 8.77 -15.58
CA SER A 50 -1.02 7.46 -15.34
C SER A 50 -2.01 6.30 -15.48
N TRP A 51 -3.25 6.49 -15.03
CA TRP A 51 -4.33 5.52 -15.20
C TRP A 51 -4.72 5.33 -16.67
N SER A 52 -4.74 6.40 -17.45
CA SER A 52 -5.13 6.37 -18.86
C SER A 52 -4.03 5.83 -19.77
N THR A 53 -2.75 6.11 -19.49
CA THR A 53 -1.62 5.66 -20.31
C THR A 53 -1.02 4.34 -19.84
N GLY A 54 -1.21 3.97 -18.57
CA GLY A 54 -0.52 2.85 -17.93
C GLY A 54 0.93 3.15 -17.56
N GLU A 55 1.38 4.39 -17.74
CA GLU A 55 2.73 4.85 -17.42
C GLU A 55 2.73 5.61 -16.09
N VAL A 56 3.82 5.54 -15.33
CA VAL A 56 3.98 6.27 -14.07
C VAL A 56 5.29 7.06 -14.09
N PRO A 57 5.41 8.16 -13.33
CA PRO A 57 6.66 8.90 -13.21
C PRO A 57 7.84 7.98 -12.84
N ASP A 58 9.01 8.22 -13.43
CA ASP A 58 10.19 7.39 -13.19
C ASP A 58 10.60 7.35 -11.71
N ASP A 59 10.44 8.46 -11.00
CA ASP A 59 10.70 8.55 -9.56
C ASP A 59 9.85 7.57 -8.73
N TRP A 60 8.68 7.16 -9.25
CA TRP A 60 7.79 6.22 -8.57
C TRP A 60 8.15 4.75 -8.89
N ARG A 61 8.93 4.52 -9.94
CA ARG A 61 9.43 3.19 -10.33
C ARG A 61 10.67 2.78 -9.54
N VAL A 62 11.34 3.75 -8.93
CA VAL A 62 12.55 3.53 -8.12
C VAL A 62 12.19 3.31 -6.66
N ALA A 63 12.92 2.43 -5.99
CA ALA A 63 12.81 2.20 -4.56
C ALA A 63 14.19 2.16 -3.90
N LYS A 64 14.31 2.75 -2.71
CA LYS A 64 15.49 2.56 -1.86
C LYS A 64 15.32 1.26 -1.07
N VAL A 65 16.17 0.28 -1.34
CA VAL A 65 16.15 -1.02 -0.64
C VAL A 65 17.03 -0.96 0.60
N THR A 66 16.46 -1.22 1.77
CA THR A 66 17.19 -1.25 3.04
C THR A 66 17.00 -2.60 3.73
N PRO A 67 18.07 -3.27 4.19
CA PRO A 67 17.96 -4.50 4.97
C PRO A 67 17.49 -4.20 6.40
N ILE A 68 16.49 -4.95 6.88
CA ILE A 68 16.04 -4.95 8.27
C ILE A 68 16.36 -6.30 8.88
N TYR A 69 17.10 -6.27 9.98
CA TYR A 69 17.40 -7.46 10.76
C TYR A 69 16.12 -8.10 11.30
N LYS A 70 15.97 -9.42 11.11
CA LYS A 70 14.78 -10.18 11.54
C LYS A 70 15.06 -10.96 12.84
N LYS A 71 16.02 -11.89 12.83
CA LYS A 71 16.42 -12.75 13.97
C LYS A 71 17.70 -13.53 13.64
N GLY A 72 18.39 -14.10 14.62
CA GLY A 72 19.56 -14.98 14.41
C GLY A 72 20.91 -14.29 14.65
N ARG A 73 21.92 -14.64 13.84
CA ARG A 73 23.25 -14.02 13.87
C ARG A 73 23.28 -12.82 12.93
N LYS A 74 23.87 -11.70 13.35
CA LYS A 74 23.89 -10.46 12.54
C LYS A 74 24.87 -10.53 11.38
N GLU A 75 25.79 -11.47 11.42
CA GLU A 75 26.84 -11.68 10.43
C GLU A 75 26.32 -12.49 9.23
N ASP A 76 25.19 -13.17 9.40
CA ASP A 76 24.55 -13.97 8.36
C ASP A 76 23.53 -13.10 7.58
N PRO A 77 23.76 -12.84 6.28
CA PRO A 77 22.86 -12.04 5.45
C PRO A 77 21.43 -12.61 5.36
N GLY A 78 21.25 -13.93 5.52
CA GLY A 78 19.94 -14.59 5.48
C GLY A 78 19.01 -14.19 6.63
N ASN A 79 19.56 -13.58 7.68
CA ASN A 79 18.83 -13.10 8.84
C ASN A 79 18.23 -11.69 8.67
N TYR A 80 18.35 -11.10 7.48
CA TYR A 80 17.78 -9.82 7.12
C TYR A 80 16.65 -9.99 6.12
N ARG A 81 15.62 -9.15 6.26
CA ARG A 81 14.59 -8.95 5.23
C ARG A 81 14.82 -7.62 4.55
N SER A 82 14.78 -7.57 3.22
CA SER A 82 14.78 -6.30 2.51
C SER A 82 13.43 -5.60 2.68
N ILE A 83 13.47 -4.27 2.80
CA ILE A 83 12.30 -3.41 2.62
C ILE A 83 12.56 -2.42 1.49
N SER A 84 11.54 -2.20 0.67
CA SER A 84 11.58 -1.22 -0.41
C SER A 84 10.87 0.05 0.03
N LEU A 85 11.63 1.15 0.14
CA LEU A 85 11.08 2.47 0.36
C LEU A 85 10.80 3.12 -1.00
N THR A 86 9.53 3.14 -1.40
CA THR A 86 9.05 3.86 -2.59
C THR A 86 8.54 5.27 -2.22
N SER A 87 8.38 6.11 -3.25
CA SER A 87 7.84 7.47 -3.15
C SER A 87 6.47 7.48 -2.45
N VAL A 88 6.20 8.54 -1.69
CA VAL A 88 4.91 8.66 -1.00
C VAL A 88 3.75 8.87 -1.99
N PRO A 89 3.87 9.70 -3.04
CA PRO A 89 2.83 9.82 -4.06
C PRO A 89 2.56 8.50 -4.81
N GLY A 90 3.61 7.74 -5.13
CA GLY A 90 3.46 6.41 -5.75
C GLY A 90 2.64 5.45 -4.88
N LYS A 91 2.95 5.37 -3.58
CA LYS A 91 2.17 4.57 -2.62
C LYS A 91 0.71 5.03 -2.46
N ILE A 92 0.41 6.32 -2.66
CA ILE A 92 -0.97 6.82 -2.66
C ILE A 92 -1.70 6.25 -3.89
N MET A 93 -1.09 6.31 -5.07
CA MET A 93 -1.67 5.73 -6.29
C MET A 93 -1.89 4.22 -6.15
N GLU A 94 -0.88 3.48 -5.66
CA GLU A 94 -1.00 2.04 -5.40
C GLU A 94 -2.21 1.70 -4.53
N ARG A 95 -2.48 2.52 -3.50
CA ARG A 95 -3.66 2.33 -2.64
C ARG A 95 -4.98 2.60 -3.36
N ILE A 96 -5.02 3.59 -4.25
CA ILE A 96 -6.22 3.86 -5.06
C ILE A 96 -6.50 2.64 -5.94
N VAL A 97 -5.48 2.14 -6.65
CA VAL A 97 -5.59 0.94 -7.50
C VAL A 97 -5.99 -0.28 -6.66
N LEU A 98 -5.33 -0.51 -5.53
CA LEU A 98 -5.63 -1.63 -4.62
C LEU A 98 -7.07 -1.56 -4.11
N SER A 99 -7.59 -0.37 -3.80
CA SER A 99 -8.95 -0.20 -3.31
C SER A 99 -10.00 -0.61 -4.34
N GLU A 100 -9.77 -0.27 -5.62
CA GLU A 100 -10.66 -0.64 -6.72
C GLU A 100 -10.57 -2.13 -7.04
N LEU A 101 -9.34 -2.68 -7.12
CA LEU A 101 -9.15 -4.12 -7.30
C LEU A 101 -9.78 -4.93 -6.16
N SER A 102 -9.60 -4.50 -4.91
CA SER A 102 -10.20 -5.16 -3.75
C SER A 102 -11.72 -5.14 -3.80
N ARG A 103 -12.33 -4.06 -4.31
CA ARG A 103 -13.77 -3.93 -4.51
C ARG A 103 -14.27 -4.91 -5.56
N GLN A 104 -13.59 -5.01 -6.69
CA GLN A 104 -13.95 -5.93 -7.77
C GLN A 104 -13.82 -7.38 -7.33
N VAL A 105 -12.71 -7.71 -6.67
CA VAL A 105 -12.43 -9.07 -6.19
C VAL A 105 -13.45 -9.52 -5.15
N GLN A 106 -13.88 -8.64 -4.22
CA GLN A 106 -14.93 -8.96 -3.25
C GLN A 106 -16.31 -9.19 -3.89
N GLY A 107 -16.60 -8.55 -5.03
CA GLY A 107 -17.84 -8.77 -5.78
C GLY A 107 -17.82 -10.00 -6.69
N SER A 108 -16.63 -10.51 -7.01
CA SER A 108 -16.42 -11.69 -7.86
C SER A 108 -16.21 -12.96 -7.04
N GLN A 109 -16.64 -14.13 -7.51
CA GLN A 109 -16.32 -15.42 -6.87
C GLN A 109 -14.87 -15.89 -7.08
N GLY A 110 -13.94 -14.98 -7.41
CA GLY A 110 -12.56 -15.33 -7.78
C GLY A 110 -11.69 -15.80 -6.62
N ILE A 111 -11.96 -15.36 -5.38
CA ILE A 111 -11.20 -15.79 -4.19
C ILE A 111 -11.96 -16.87 -3.44
N ARG A 112 -11.27 -17.99 -3.16
CA ARG A 112 -11.82 -19.11 -2.38
C ARG A 112 -12.26 -18.65 -1.00
N ALA A 113 -13.41 -19.15 -0.56
CA ALA A 113 -13.97 -18.85 0.77
C ALA A 113 -13.08 -19.30 1.94
N SER A 114 -12.00 -20.07 1.71
CA SER A 114 -10.99 -20.44 2.71
C SER A 114 -9.77 -19.51 2.75
N GLN A 115 -9.73 -18.45 1.94
CA GLN A 115 -8.63 -17.47 1.97
C GLN A 115 -8.84 -16.48 3.11
N HIS A 116 -7.95 -16.43 4.10
CA HIS A 116 -8.06 -15.50 5.23
C HIS A 116 -7.02 -14.38 5.21
N GLY A 117 -5.83 -14.64 4.69
CA GLY A 117 -4.77 -13.64 4.58
C GLY A 117 -5.19 -12.49 3.66
N PHE A 118 -4.97 -11.25 4.12
CA PHE A 118 -5.25 -10.01 3.39
C PHE A 118 -6.70 -9.77 3.00
N MET A 119 -7.64 -10.50 3.60
CA MET A 119 -9.07 -10.35 3.35
C MET A 119 -9.74 -9.50 4.44
N LYS A 120 -10.60 -8.57 4.02
CA LYS A 120 -11.37 -7.73 4.95
C LYS A 120 -12.27 -8.62 5.82
N GLY A 121 -12.27 -8.35 7.13
CA GLY A 121 -13.08 -9.09 8.10
C GLY A 121 -12.59 -10.51 8.41
N ARG A 122 -11.41 -10.92 7.92
CA ARG A 122 -10.80 -12.22 8.20
C ARG A 122 -9.50 -12.05 8.98
N SER A 123 -9.16 -13.04 9.79
CA SER A 123 -7.97 -13.04 10.64
C SER A 123 -7.37 -14.44 10.75
N CYS A 124 -6.21 -14.56 11.39
CA CYS A 124 -5.61 -15.86 11.71
C CYS A 124 -6.53 -16.70 12.61
N LEU A 125 -7.29 -16.04 13.50
CA LEU A 125 -8.23 -16.71 14.39
C LEU A 125 -9.41 -17.30 13.62
N THR A 126 -10.03 -16.52 12.72
CA THR A 126 -11.15 -17.04 11.92
C THR A 126 -10.70 -18.16 10.98
N ASN A 127 -9.43 -18.14 10.55
CA ASN A 127 -8.85 -19.22 9.76
C ASN A 127 -8.72 -20.51 10.59
N LEU A 128 -8.25 -20.39 11.83
CA LEU A 128 -8.11 -21.53 12.73
C LEU A 128 -9.46 -22.17 13.06
N ILE A 129 -10.48 -21.34 13.36
CA ILE A 129 -11.84 -21.82 13.63
C ILE A 129 -12.37 -22.59 12.42
N SER A 130 -12.29 -22.00 11.21
CA SER A 130 -12.74 -22.64 9.97
C SER A 130 -12.02 -23.96 9.68
N PHE A 131 -10.76 -24.10 10.09
CA PHE A 131 -10.00 -25.33 9.95
C PHE A 131 -10.48 -26.41 10.93
N CYS A 132 -10.68 -26.05 12.20
CA CYS A 132 -11.17 -26.97 13.22
C CYS A 132 -12.57 -27.51 12.89
N ASP A 133 -13.48 -26.64 12.42
CA ASP A 133 -14.84 -27.01 12.00
C ASP A 133 -14.87 -27.93 10.76
N HIS A 134 -13.80 -27.94 9.97
CA HIS A 134 -13.69 -28.81 8.80
C HIS A 134 -13.11 -30.19 9.14
N VAL A 135 -12.27 -30.27 10.16
CA VAL A 135 -11.55 -31.49 10.57
C VAL A 135 -12.32 -32.28 11.63
N THR A 136 -13.16 -31.61 12.44
CA THR A 136 -14.01 -32.23 13.47
C THR A 136 -15.40 -32.49 12.91
#